data_AF-A0A958V114-F1
#
_entry.id   AF-A0A958V114-F1
#
_cell.length_a   1.000
_cell.length_b   1.000
_cell.length_c   1.000
_cell.angle_alpha   90.00
_cell.angle_beta   90.00
_cell.angle_gamma   90.00
#
_symmetry.space_group_name_H-M   'P 1'
#
loop_
_entity.id
_entity.type
_entity.pdbx_description
1 polymer ?
#
loop_
_entity_poly.entity_id
_entity_poly.type
_entity_poly.pdbx_seq_one_letter_code
_entity_poly.pdbx_strand_id
1 'polypeptide(L)'
;MSIGRKVRQVENLFNRLEKEITAFKTASKLQCVQGCGLCCAKPDIEALPLEFLPWAYQVYLNKQSDHILEELRLEQSSLCYLYKPLALVDKSSGHCTNYHYRGLICRLFGFSANRDKLGQLRLVTCKTIKEEKQEEFKAATESINKDLAVPVLTDYYTKLTQIDM
;
A
#
# COMPACT_ATOMS: atom_id res chain seq x y z
N MET A 1 6.51 -23.47 8.58
CA MET A 1 5.48 -23.30 7.52
C MET A 1 6.16 -23.29 6.15
N SER A 2 5.59 -23.89 5.10
CA SER A 2 6.17 -23.80 3.74
C SER A 2 6.04 -22.38 3.16
N ILE A 3 6.94 -21.99 2.26
CA ILE A 3 6.91 -20.66 1.64
C ILE A 3 5.59 -20.40 0.91
N GLY A 4 5.07 -21.39 0.18
CA GLY A 4 3.79 -21.28 -0.51
C GLY A 4 2.60 -21.10 0.44
N ARG A 5 2.63 -21.71 1.64
CA ARG A 5 1.59 -21.48 2.66
C ARG A 5 1.68 -20.07 3.25
N LYS A 6 2.90 -19.56 3.47
CA LYS A 6 3.13 -18.18 3.92
C LYS A 6 2.59 -17.17 2.90
N VAL A 7 2.92 -17.35 1.61
CA VAL A 7 2.40 -16.54 0.50
C VAL A 7 0.88 -16.48 0.51
N ARG A 8 0.19 -17.63 0.58
CA ARG A 8 -1.28 -17.67 0.61
C ARG A 8 -1.86 -16.93 1.82
N GLN A 9 -1.21 -16.96 2.97
CA GLN A 9 -1.68 -16.22 4.15
C GLN A 9 -1.56 -14.70 3.94
N VAL A 10 -0.47 -14.23 3.36
CA VAL A 10 -0.30 -12.81 3.00
C VAL A 10 -1.33 -12.38 1.96
N GLU A 11 -1.54 -13.18 0.90
CA GLU A 11 -2.56 -12.91 -0.12
C GLU A 11 -3.98 -12.85 0.49
N ASN A 12 -4.30 -13.77 1.41
CA ASN A 12 -5.59 -13.75 2.12
C ASN A 12 -5.75 -12.53 3.04
N LEU A 13 -4.66 -12.04 3.65
CA LEU A 13 -4.68 -10.78 4.40
C LEU A 13 -4.96 -9.60 3.47
N PHE A 14 -4.29 -9.55 2.32
CA PHE A 14 -4.48 -8.47 1.33
C PHE A 14 -5.88 -8.50 0.71
N ASN A 15 -6.42 -9.67 0.38
CA ASN A 15 -7.77 -9.81 -0.17
C ASN A 15 -8.85 -9.34 0.81
N ARG A 16 -8.65 -9.52 2.12
CA ARG A 16 -9.55 -8.96 3.15
C ARG A 16 -9.43 -7.45 3.20
N LEU A 17 -8.20 -6.93 3.20
CA LEU A 17 -7.94 -5.48 3.19
C LEU A 17 -8.57 -4.78 1.99
N GLU A 18 -8.48 -5.34 0.78
CA GLU A 18 -9.09 -4.74 -0.42
C GLU A 18 -10.62 -4.60 -0.30
N LYS A 19 -11.29 -5.55 0.38
CA LYS A 19 -12.73 -5.46 0.64
C LYS A 19 -13.04 -4.32 1.60
N GLU A 20 -12.27 -4.20 2.69
CA GLU A 20 -12.44 -3.12 3.67
C GLU A 20 -12.13 -1.74 3.06
N ILE A 21 -11.06 -1.62 2.27
CA ILE A 21 -10.71 -0.38 1.55
C ILE A 21 -11.81 -0.01 0.57
N THR A 22 -12.32 -0.98 -0.21
CA THR A 22 -13.41 -0.72 -1.17
C THR A 22 -14.65 -0.21 -0.44
N ALA A 23 -15.05 -0.87 0.66
CA ALA A 23 -16.18 -0.44 1.47
C ALA A 23 -15.98 0.98 2.04
N PHE A 24 -14.81 1.25 2.61
CA PHE A 24 -14.46 2.57 3.14
C PHE A 24 -14.50 3.65 2.06
N LYS A 25 -13.90 3.42 0.88
CA LYS A 25 -13.91 4.35 -0.24
C LYS A 25 -15.32 4.64 -0.76
N THR A 26 -16.16 3.62 -0.85
CA THR A 26 -17.56 3.79 -1.26
C THR A 26 -18.35 4.62 -0.26
N ALA A 27 -18.21 4.34 1.03
CA ALA A 27 -18.95 5.04 2.08
C ALA A 27 -18.47 6.49 2.29
N SER A 28 -17.14 6.71 2.29
CA SER A 28 -16.54 8.03 2.51
C SER A 28 -16.50 8.90 1.25
N LYS A 29 -16.69 8.30 0.06
CA LYS A 29 -16.44 8.91 -1.26
C LYS A 29 -14.99 9.38 -1.46
N LEU A 30 -14.09 9.10 -0.51
CA LEU A 30 -12.68 9.49 -0.59
C LEU A 30 -11.98 8.64 -1.66
N GLN A 31 -11.32 9.31 -2.60
CA GLN A 31 -10.59 8.67 -3.70
C GLN A 31 -9.20 9.27 -3.87
N CYS A 32 -8.27 8.48 -4.42
CA CYS A 32 -6.96 8.98 -4.82
C CYS A 32 -7.08 9.76 -6.15
N VAL A 33 -6.18 10.71 -6.37
CA VAL A 33 -6.06 11.42 -7.64
C VAL A 33 -5.56 10.46 -8.72
N GLN A 34 -6.27 10.43 -9.85
CA GLN A 34 -5.89 9.55 -10.96
C GLN A 34 -4.53 9.95 -11.55
N GLY A 35 -3.70 8.96 -11.87
CA GLY A 35 -2.35 9.20 -12.43
C GLY A 35 -1.31 9.71 -11.43
N CYS A 36 -1.67 9.89 -10.15
CA CYS A 36 -0.73 10.30 -9.11
C CYS A 36 0.23 9.17 -8.74
N GLY A 37 1.53 9.43 -8.88
CA GLY A 37 2.62 8.53 -8.51
C GLY A 37 3.42 8.99 -7.29
N LEU A 38 3.03 10.09 -6.64
CA LEU A 38 3.78 10.73 -5.54
C LEU A 38 4.10 9.78 -4.39
N CYS A 39 3.18 8.87 -4.05
CA CYS A 39 3.47 7.86 -3.03
C CYS A 39 4.53 6.87 -3.50
N CYS A 40 4.51 6.42 -4.76
CA CYS A 40 5.50 5.48 -5.29
C CYS A 40 6.86 6.14 -5.60
N ALA A 41 6.87 7.45 -5.83
CA ALA A 41 8.06 8.24 -6.10
C ALA A 41 8.83 8.66 -4.83
N LYS A 42 8.33 8.27 -3.65
CA LYS A 42 8.91 8.64 -2.37
C LYS A 42 10.05 7.66 -2.00
N PRO A 43 11.31 8.12 -1.90
CA PRO A 43 12.47 7.24 -1.74
C PRO A 43 12.63 6.68 -0.32
N ASP A 44 12.04 7.32 0.68
CA ASP A 44 12.07 6.96 2.11
C ASP A 44 10.83 6.14 2.53
N ILE A 45 10.23 5.38 1.60
CA ILE A 45 9.21 4.39 1.97
C ILE A 45 9.89 3.11 2.41
N GLU A 46 9.65 2.75 3.66
CA GLU A 46 10.01 1.46 4.21
C GLU A 46 8.85 0.48 4.07
N ALA A 47 9.18 -0.75 3.70
CA ALA A 47 8.25 -1.86 3.62
C ALA A 47 8.94 -3.13 4.14
N LEU A 48 8.17 -4.01 4.76
CA LEU A 48 8.67 -5.31 5.20
C LEU A 48 8.84 -6.24 4.00
N PRO A 49 9.90 -7.09 3.96
CA PRO A 49 10.06 -8.08 2.90
C PRO A 49 8.83 -8.97 2.69
N LEU A 50 8.12 -9.28 3.79
CA LEU A 50 6.90 -10.09 3.77
C LEU A 50 5.77 -9.46 2.95
N GLU A 51 5.73 -8.14 2.82
CA GLU A 51 4.73 -7.43 2.02
C GLU A 51 4.84 -7.74 0.53
N PHE A 52 6.06 -7.99 0.06
CA PHE A 52 6.37 -8.32 -1.34
C PHE A 52 6.62 -9.81 -1.56
N LEU A 53 6.48 -10.64 -0.51
CA LEU A 53 6.67 -12.08 -0.63
C LEU A 53 5.78 -12.73 -1.70
N PRO A 54 4.48 -12.38 -1.84
CA PRO A 54 3.67 -12.90 -2.95
C PRO A 54 4.24 -12.55 -4.33
N TRP A 55 4.74 -11.32 -4.52
CA TRP A 55 5.37 -10.92 -5.77
C TRP A 55 6.64 -11.73 -6.05
N ALA A 56 7.53 -11.81 -5.07
CA ALA A 56 8.79 -12.55 -5.19
C ALA A 56 8.55 -14.04 -5.49
N TYR A 57 7.50 -14.62 -4.89
CA TYR A 57 7.11 -16.00 -5.18
C TYR A 57 6.66 -16.19 -6.63
N GLN A 58 5.89 -15.25 -7.19
CA GLN A 58 5.51 -15.29 -8.60
C GLN A 58 6.71 -15.16 -9.54
N VAL A 59 7.62 -14.23 -9.24
CA VAL A 59 8.88 -14.07 -9.97
C VAL A 59 9.68 -15.38 -9.99
N TYR A 60 9.74 -16.07 -8.84
CA TYR A 60 10.40 -17.36 -8.71
C TYR A 60 9.72 -18.45 -9.54
N LEU A 61 8.39 -18.57 -9.45
CA LEU A 61 7.63 -19.54 -10.25
C LEU A 61 7.80 -19.30 -11.77
N ASN A 62 7.97 -18.05 -12.17
CA ASN A 62 8.21 -17.66 -13.55
C ASN A 62 9.68 -17.77 -13.98
N LYS A 63 10.58 -18.26 -13.11
CA LYS A 63 12.03 -18.40 -13.36
C LYS A 63 12.71 -17.06 -13.70
N GLN A 64 12.23 -15.96 -13.14
CA GLN A 64 12.75 -14.61 -13.38
C GLN A 64 13.63 -14.08 -12.24
N SER A 65 13.83 -14.85 -11.16
CA SER A 65 14.52 -14.39 -9.95
C SER A 65 15.93 -13.87 -10.19
N ASP A 66 16.78 -14.63 -10.90
CA ASP A 66 18.19 -14.25 -11.09
C ASP A 66 18.33 -12.97 -11.92
N HIS A 67 17.52 -12.84 -12.97
CA HIS A 67 17.48 -11.65 -13.82
C HIS A 67 17.07 -10.40 -13.03
N ILE A 68 15.96 -10.47 -12.30
CA ILE A 68 15.46 -9.34 -11.51
C ILE A 68 16.42 -8.98 -10.38
N LEU A 69 17.05 -9.97 -9.75
CA LEU A 69 18.05 -9.72 -8.71
C LEU A 69 19.27 -8.98 -9.28
N GLU A 70 19.70 -9.31 -10.50
CA GLU A 70 20.79 -8.63 -11.15
C GLU A 70 20.42 -7.20 -11.55
N GLU A 71 19.22 -6.97 -12.10
CA GLU A 71 18.70 -5.63 -12.37
C GLU A 71 18.69 -4.76 -11.09
N LEU A 72 18.19 -5.31 -9.98
CA LEU A 72 18.16 -4.61 -8.69
C LEU A 72 19.56 -4.28 -8.13
N ARG A 73 20.59 -5.05 -8.49
CA ARG A 73 21.97 -4.77 -8.09
C ARG A 73 22.61 -3.67 -8.94
N LEU A 74 22.31 -3.68 -10.23
CA LEU A 74 22.83 -2.72 -11.20
C LEU A 74 22.13 -1.36 -11.10
N GLU A 75 20.81 -1.36 -10.91
CA GLU A 75 20.00 -0.16 -10.79
C GLU A 75 19.96 0.33 -9.34
N GLN A 76 20.84 1.28 -9.01
CA GLN A 76 20.87 1.96 -7.69
C GLN A 76 19.79 3.05 -7.57
N SER A 77 18.57 2.74 -8.00
CA SER A 77 17.44 3.64 -7.80
C SER A 77 16.93 3.52 -6.36
N SER A 78 16.62 4.66 -5.75
CA SER A 78 15.91 4.69 -4.46
C SER A 78 14.39 4.51 -4.60
N LEU A 79 13.89 4.33 -5.82
CA LEU A 79 12.47 4.10 -6.08
C LEU A 79 12.14 2.62 -6.06
N CYS A 80 10.88 2.32 -5.74
CA CYS A 80 10.37 0.96 -5.82
C CYS A 80 10.54 0.41 -7.24
N TYR A 81 11.11 -0.79 -7.36
CA TYR A 81 11.30 -1.49 -8.64
C TYR A 81 9.99 -1.72 -9.42
N LEU A 82 8.86 -1.82 -8.72
CA LEU A 82 7.54 -1.95 -9.35
C LEU A 82 6.96 -0.62 -9.84
N TYR A 83 7.63 0.51 -9.62
CA TYR A 83 7.15 1.81 -10.04
C TYR A 83 7.70 2.18 -11.41
N LYS A 84 6.81 2.55 -12.33
CA LYS A 84 7.17 3.09 -13.64
C LYS A 84 6.72 4.55 -13.75
N PRO A 85 7.65 5.51 -13.66
CA PRO A 85 7.37 6.92 -13.92
C PRO A 85 6.87 7.13 -15.36
N LEU A 86 5.99 8.12 -15.56
CA LEU A 86 5.53 8.54 -16.89
C LEU A 86 6.51 9.50 -17.57
N ALA A 87 7.26 10.28 -16.79
CA ALA A 87 8.29 11.19 -17.29
C ALA A 87 9.65 10.86 -16.68
N LEU A 88 10.71 11.14 -17.46
CA LEU A 88 12.09 10.88 -17.07
C LEU A 88 12.60 11.86 -15.99
N VAL A 89 12.12 13.10 -16.03
CA VAL A 89 12.55 14.19 -15.14
C VAL A 89 11.62 14.30 -13.94
N ASP A 90 10.32 14.49 -14.18
CA ASP A 90 9.33 14.51 -13.11
C ASP A 90 8.77 13.12 -12.85
N LYS A 91 9.26 12.48 -11.79
CA LYS A 91 8.82 11.14 -11.39
C LYS A 91 7.56 11.16 -10.53
N SER A 92 6.89 12.32 -10.35
CA SER A 92 5.67 12.45 -9.53
C SER A 92 4.44 11.77 -10.12
N SER A 93 4.45 11.49 -11.42
CA SER A 93 3.39 10.78 -12.14
C SER A 93 3.89 9.43 -12.66
N GLY A 94 3.05 8.41 -12.56
CA GLY A 94 3.48 7.04 -12.80
C GLY A 94 2.42 6.02 -12.41
N HIS A 95 2.76 4.75 -12.59
CA HIS A 95 1.92 3.64 -12.16
C HIS A 95 2.76 2.47 -11.64
N CYS A 96 2.13 1.61 -10.85
CA CYS A 96 2.73 0.35 -10.47
C CYS A 96 2.59 -0.65 -11.62
N THR A 97 3.70 -1.24 -12.07
CA THR A 97 3.72 -2.25 -13.14
C THR A 97 3.06 -3.56 -12.71
N ASN A 98 2.96 -3.81 -11.40
CA ASN A 98 2.29 -4.97 -10.83
C ASN A 98 1.42 -4.60 -9.63
N TYR A 99 0.34 -3.85 -9.88
CA TYR A 99 -0.55 -3.34 -8.84
C TYR A 99 -1.21 -4.44 -8.00
N HIS A 100 -1.42 -5.64 -8.58
CA HIS A 100 -2.00 -6.78 -7.86
C HIS A 100 -1.09 -7.24 -6.72
N TYR A 101 0.23 -7.28 -6.93
CA TYR A 101 1.21 -7.71 -5.92
C TYR A 101 1.89 -6.55 -5.16
N ARG A 102 1.27 -5.37 -5.14
CA ARG A 102 1.77 -4.24 -4.33
C ARG A 102 1.79 -4.59 -2.83
N GLY A 103 2.77 -4.03 -2.12
CA GLY A 103 2.95 -4.23 -0.68
C GLY A 103 1.79 -3.71 0.17
N LEU A 104 1.81 -4.03 1.46
CA LEU A 104 0.79 -3.63 2.42
C LEU A 104 0.76 -2.11 2.60
N ILE A 105 1.93 -1.47 2.67
CA ILE A 105 2.05 0.00 2.78
C ILE A 105 1.31 0.70 1.63
N CYS A 106 1.44 0.20 0.41
CA CYS A 106 0.80 0.75 -0.79
C CYS A 106 -0.72 0.56 -0.81
N ARG A 107 -1.25 -0.36 0.00
CA ARG A 107 -2.70 -0.58 0.16
C ARG A 107 -3.27 0.32 1.23
N LEU A 108 -2.60 0.40 2.37
CA LEU A 108 -3.05 1.16 3.53
C LEU A 108 -2.92 2.67 3.31
N PHE A 109 -1.85 3.12 2.67
CA PHE A 109 -1.62 4.54 2.48
C PHE A 109 -2.71 5.17 1.60
N GLY A 110 -3.34 6.22 2.11
CA GLY A 110 -4.47 6.90 1.46
C GLY A 110 -5.84 6.52 2.00
N PHE A 111 -6.01 5.29 2.50
CA PHE A 111 -7.31 4.70 2.83
C PHE A 111 -7.36 3.94 4.15
N SER A 112 -6.41 4.21 5.05
CA SER A 112 -6.37 3.65 6.40
C SER A 112 -6.32 4.76 7.45
N ALA A 113 -6.44 4.39 8.72
CA ALA A 113 -6.30 5.27 9.86
C ALA A 113 -5.25 4.76 10.85
N ASN A 114 -4.73 5.69 11.65
CA ASN A 114 -3.96 5.40 12.86
C ASN A 114 -4.77 5.81 14.09
N ARG A 115 -4.56 5.12 15.20
CA ARG A 115 -5.09 5.49 16.52
C ARG A 115 -4.06 6.36 17.22
N ASP A 116 -4.50 7.49 17.76
CA ASP A 116 -3.66 8.28 18.67
C ASP A 116 -3.75 7.76 20.12
N LYS A 117 -3.01 8.40 21.03
CA LYS A 117 -2.97 8.02 22.45
C LYS A 117 -4.31 8.13 23.17
N LEU A 118 -5.25 8.92 22.62
CA LEU A 118 -6.60 9.10 23.17
C LEU A 118 -7.62 8.18 22.48
N GLY A 119 -7.17 7.31 21.56
CA GLY A 119 -8.03 6.39 20.80
C GLY A 119 -8.69 7.04 19.58
N GLN A 120 -8.42 8.31 19.29
CA GLN A 120 -9.00 8.99 18.13
C GLN A 120 -8.38 8.48 16.83
N LEU A 121 -9.22 8.23 15.84
CA LEU A 121 -8.78 7.77 14.52
C LEU A 121 -8.39 8.96 13.64
N ARG A 122 -7.20 8.87 13.03
CA ARG A 122 -6.67 9.87 12.09
C ARG A 122 -6.34 9.20 10.77
N LEU A 123 -6.90 9.72 9.68
CA LEU A 123 -6.62 9.20 8.33
C LEU A 123 -5.14 9.33 7.97
N VAL A 124 -4.59 8.22 7.48
CA VAL A 124 -3.24 8.13 6.91
C VAL A 124 -3.37 8.36 5.41
N THR A 125 -3.20 9.60 4.98
CA THR A 125 -3.36 10.01 3.57
C THR A 125 -2.37 11.11 3.18
N CYS A 126 -2.20 11.34 1.87
CA CYS A 126 -1.23 12.29 1.33
C CYS A 126 -1.72 13.74 1.37
N LYS A 127 -0.78 14.67 1.21
CA LYS A 127 -1.06 16.11 1.11
C LYS A 127 -2.04 16.42 -0.03
N THR A 128 -1.84 15.82 -1.19
CA THR A 128 -2.70 16.00 -2.38
C THR A 128 -4.17 15.69 -2.09
N ILE A 129 -4.48 14.58 -1.40
CA ILE A 129 -5.86 14.25 -1.02
C ILE A 129 -6.43 15.28 -0.05
N LYS A 130 -5.64 15.78 0.91
CA LYS A 130 -6.09 16.79 1.89
C LYS A 130 -6.42 18.14 1.24
N GLU A 131 -5.73 18.49 0.17
CA GLU A 131 -5.87 19.77 -0.52
C GLU A 131 -6.91 19.69 -1.64
N GLU A 132 -6.84 18.69 -2.52
CA GLU A 132 -7.71 18.57 -3.69
C GLU A 132 -9.06 17.90 -3.41
N LYS A 133 -9.16 17.11 -2.33
CA LYS A 133 -10.38 16.40 -1.89
C LYS A 133 -10.76 16.81 -0.48
N GLN A 134 -10.66 18.11 -0.19
CA GLN A 134 -10.77 18.63 1.16
C GLN A 134 -12.13 18.33 1.81
N GLU A 135 -13.22 18.42 1.05
CA GLU A 135 -14.57 18.15 1.54
C GLU A 135 -14.74 16.67 1.92
N GLU A 136 -14.38 15.75 1.02
CA GLU A 136 -14.44 14.31 1.26
C GLU A 136 -13.48 13.89 2.38
N PHE A 137 -12.30 14.52 2.45
CA PHE A 137 -11.33 14.27 3.50
C PHE A 137 -11.86 14.65 4.89
N LYS A 138 -12.47 15.84 5.02
CA LYS A 138 -13.09 16.28 6.28
C LYS A 138 -14.26 15.37 6.67
N ALA A 139 -15.17 15.10 5.73
CA ALA A 139 -16.30 14.22 5.97
C ALA A 139 -15.86 12.80 6.38
N ALA A 140 -14.85 12.24 5.72
CA ALA A 140 -14.28 10.95 6.06
C ALA A 140 -13.65 10.96 7.47
N THR A 141 -12.89 12.01 7.81
CA THR A 141 -12.23 12.17 9.12
C THR A 141 -13.25 12.22 10.26
N GLU A 142 -14.38 12.90 10.06
CA GLU A 142 -15.47 12.88 11.04
C GLU A 142 -16.15 11.52 11.12
N SER A 143 -16.44 10.92 9.96
CA SER A 143 -17.21 9.67 9.88
C SER A 143 -16.48 8.51 10.54
N ILE A 144 -15.15 8.39 10.38
CA ILE A 144 -14.38 7.31 11.04
C ILE A 144 -14.39 7.41 12.57
N ASN A 145 -14.65 8.60 13.13
CA ASN A 145 -14.80 8.81 14.55
C ASN A 145 -16.29 8.73 15.01
N LYS A 146 -17.21 8.45 14.08
CA LYS A 146 -18.65 8.20 14.28
C LYS A 146 -19.05 6.81 13.77
N ASP A 147 -18.20 5.82 14.02
CA ASP A 147 -18.41 4.40 13.70
C ASP A 147 -18.31 3.98 12.22
N LEU A 148 -17.84 4.85 11.31
CA LEU A 148 -17.49 4.38 9.96
C LEU A 148 -16.25 3.48 10.03
N ALA A 149 -16.42 2.23 9.61
CA ALA A 149 -15.33 1.27 9.54
C ALA A 149 -14.21 1.74 8.59
N VAL A 150 -12.97 1.70 9.09
CA VAL A 150 -11.76 2.03 8.35
C VAL A 150 -10.65 1.05 8.73
N PRO A 151 -9.83 0.58 7.77
CA PRO A 151 -8.64 -0.21 8.09
C PRO A 151 -7.70 0.56 9.02
N VAL A 152 -7.25 -0.08 10.10
CA VAL A 152 -6.27 0.50 11.02
C VAL A 152 -4.88 -0.02 10.66
N LEU A 153 -3.95 0.90 10.38
CA LEU A 153 -2.63 0.57 9.86
C LEU A 153 -1.86 -0.35 10.80
N THR A 154 -1.82 -0.05 12.10
CA THR A 154 -1.13 -0.86 13.13
C THR A 154 -1.68 -2.28 13.24
N ASP A 155 -3.00 -2.44 13.09
CA ASP A 155 -3.66 -3.74 13.20
C ASP A 155 -3.25 -4.65 12.04
N TYR A 156 -3.12 -4.08 10.83
CA TYR A 156 -2.70 -4.81 9.64
C TYR A 156 -1.22 -5.20 9.66
N TYR A 157 -0.33 -4.31 10.14
CA TYR A 157 1.07 -4.68 10.33
C TYR A 157 1.24 -5.76 11.39
N THR A 158 0.47 -5.71 12.48
CA THR A 158 0.45 -6.76 13.51
C THR A 158 -0.01 -8.10 12.92
N LYS A 159 -1.09 -8.10 12.12
CA LYS A 159 -1.57 -9.31 11.43
C LYS A 159 -0.54 -9.85 10.43
N LEU A 160 0.20 -8.96 9.76
CA LEU A 160 1.23 -9.36 8.80
C LEU A 160 2.43 -10.01 9.51
N THR A 161 2.94 -9.41 10.58
CA THR A 161 4.09 -9.98 11.32
C THR A 161 3.75 -11.32 11.97
N GLN A 162 2.50 -11.52 12.40
CA GLN A 162 2.00 -12.81 12.92
C GLN A 162 2.02 -13.95 11.88
N ILE A 163 2.09 -13.65 10.58
CA ILE A 163 2.24 -14.68 9.53
C ILE A 163 3.69 -15.20 9.49
N ASP A 164 4.65 -14.41 9.96
CA ASP A 164 6.07 -14.77 9.94
C ASP A 164 6.51 -15.57 11.17
N MET A 165 5.79 -15.40 12.30
CA MET A 165 5.99 -16.11 13.57
C MET A 165 5.62 -17.60 13.46
#